data_AF-A0A1J5DLG5-F1
#
_entry.id   AF-A0A1J5DLG5-F1
#
_cell.length_a   1.000
_cell.length_b   1.000
_cell.length_c   1.000
_cell.angle_alpha   90.00
_cell.angle_beta   90.00
_cell.angle_gamma   90.00
#
_symmetry.space_group_name_H-M   'P 1'
#
loop_
_entity.id
_entity.type
_entity.pdbx_description
1 polymer ?
#
loop_
_entity_poly.entity_id
_entity_poly.type
_entity_poly.pdbx_seq_one_letter_code
_entity_poly.pdbx_strand_id
1 'polypeptide(L)'
;MVKHDMGRVLLKLEELQDAQIQRALRPETKTVTLSDTDRAEALELLRSPNLLKQILEDFDKCGVVGEESNKLLGYLAAVSRHLKTPLAVIIQSSSAAGKTSLMEAVLGLMPDESQTKYSAMTGQSLFYMGESDLKHKILAIVEEEGAERASYALKLLQSEGEVTIASTGKDPSSGRLVTHEYRVEGPVAIFLTTTAIDVDEELQNRCLVLTVDEERHQTRAIHERQRQSQTLEGLLAGRDRAAIVRRHQNAQRLLRSVMVANPYAKELTFLDSRTRTRRDHMKYLTLIRAIALLHQHQRPRKSVAHEGRRVEYIEATLDDIAVANRLMHEVLGRSLDELAPQTRRLLVLVTEMIVEACKRDDVARSDYRFTRRGLRHYSGWSYDQVRVHLGRLVELEYVLVHQGGRGQRFVYELVFDGKDDGKPHFSGLIDVQRLKGESNEQSGTTESLGGINGKFGGPLGAALGGIGDREKQREASSELPSREGLGAAPETAVTPSPTNGRTYVLGRHKPLPPLAAADAEVH
;
A
#
# COMPACT_ATOMS: atom_id res chain seq x y z
N MET A 1 52.79 1.90 37.34
CA MET A 1 52.33 0.67 36.66
C MET A 1 51.03 0.15 37.23
N VAL A 2 50.95 -0.22 38.51
CA VAL A 2 49.74 -0.83 39.12
C VAL A 2 48.42 -0.06 38.88
N LYS A 3 48.42 1.28 39.01
CA LYS A 3 47.23 2.11 38.72
C LYS A 3 46.76 2.05 37.27
N HIS A 4 47.69 1.96 36.33
CA HIS A 4 47.39 1.89 34.89
C HIS A 4 46.83 0.51 34.52
N ASP A 5 47.39 -0.54 35.11
CA ASP A 5 46.94 -1.92 34.88
C ASP A 5 45.58 -2.16 35.53
N MET A 6 45.33 -1.62 36.73
CA MET A 6 44.00 -1.60 37.34
C MET A 6 42.98 -0.83 36.49
N GLY A 7 43.37 0.31 35.91
CA GLY A 7 42.49 1.07 35.01
C GLY A 7 42.09 0.27 33.77
N ARG A 8 43.03 -0.45 33.15
CA ARG A 8 42.73 -1.35 32.02
C ARG A 8 41.81 -2.51 32.38
N VAL A 9 42.03 -3.12 33.55
CA VAL A 9 41.17 -4.21 34.02
C VAL A 9 39.76 -3.70 34.30
N LEU A 10 39.62 -2.54 34.94
CA LEU A 10 38.32 -1.94 35.25
C LEU A 10 37.54 -1.61 33.97
N LEU A 11 38.19 -0.97 32.99
CA LEU A 11 37.60 -0.61 31.70
C LEU A 11 37.18 -1.86 30.90
N LYS A 12 37.98 -2.94 30.97
CA LYS A 12 37.62 -4.22 30.35
C LYS A 12 36.45 -4.91 31.04
N LEU A 13 36.35 -4.79 32.37
CA LEU A 13 35.24 -5.34 33.14
C LEU A 13 33.94 -4.57 32.87
N GLU A 14 34.00 -3.24 32.73
CA GLU A 14 32.85 -2.41 32.31
C GLU A 14 32.38 -2.79 30.90
N GLU A 15 33.29 -2.91 29.92
CA GLU A 15 32.93 -3.37 28.57
C GLU A 15 32.26 -4.77 28.57
N LEU A 16 32.77 -5.68 29.39
CA LEU A 16 32.21 -7.03 29.51
C LEU A 16 30.85 -7.02 30.21
N GLN A 17 30.69 -6.19 31.24
CA GLN A 17 29.42 -6.01 31.95
C GLN A 17 28.36 -5.39 31.03
N ASP A 18 28.70 -4.35 30.28
CA ASP A 18 27.81 -3.73 29.29
C ASP A 18 27.43 -4.73 28.20
N ALA A 19 28.38 -5.52 27.69
CA ALA A 19 28.09 -6.58 26.73
C ALA A 19 27.17 -7.68 27.31
N GLN A 20 27.28 -7.96 28.61
CA GLN A 20 26.46 -8.96 29.31
C GLN A 20 25.05 -8.43 29.58
N ILE A 21 24.92 -7.17 29.97
CA ILE A 21 23.64 -6.45 30.11
C ILE A 21 22.95 -6.35 28.76
N GLN A 22 23.67 -5.97 27.70
CA GLN A 22 23.14 -5.94 26.33
C GLN A 22 22.72 -7.33 25.83
N ARG A 23 23.43 -8.39 26.21
CA ARG A 23 23.00 -9.77 25.92
C ARG A 23 21.75 -10.19 26.70
N ALA A 24 21.63 -9.78 27.96
CA ALA A 24 20.49 -10.11 28.82
C ALA A 24 19.24 -9.27 28.48
N LEU A 25 19.42 -8.05 27.97
CA LEU A 25 18.35 -7.17 27.50
C LEU A 25 17.92 -7.45 26.06
N ARG A 26 18.70 -8.22 25.28
CA ARG A 26 18.25 -8.68 23.96
C ARG A 26 17.05 -9.59 24.14
N PRO A 27 15.87 -9.24 23.58
CA PRO A 27 14.70 -10.10 23.67
C PRO A 27 15.04 -11.46 23.06
N GLU A 28 14.91 -12.53 23.85
CA GLU A 28 15.08 -13.89 23.36
C GLU A 28 14.03 -14.15 22.26
N THR A 29 14.48 -14.28 21.02
CA THR A 29 13.61 -14.68 19.93
C THR A 29 13.17 -16.12 20.20
N LYS A 30 11.95 -16.31 20.71
CA LYS A 30 11.35 -17.63 20.89
C LYS A 30 11.18 -18.30 19.53
N THR A 31 12.20 -19.03 19.08
CA THR A 31 12.10 -19.83 17.86
C THR A 31 11.29 -21.07 18.15
N VAL A 32 10.03 -21.09 17.72
CA VAL A 32 9.16 -22.27 17.83
C VAL A 32 9.72 -23.37 16.93
N THR A 33 10.14 -24.49 17.52
CA THR A 33 10.56 -25.69 16.79
C THR A 33 9.34 -26.52 16.42
N LEU A 34 9.15 -26.74 15.11
CA LEU A 34 8.07 -27.56 14.57
C LEU A 34 8.37 -29.05 14.76
N SER A 35 7.36 -29.85 15.11
CA SER A 35 7.43 -31.31 15.00
C SER A 35 7.45 -31.73 13.52
N ASP A 36 7.89 -32.95 13.24
CA ASP A 36 7.90 -33.48 11.87
C ASP A 36 6.49 -33.60 11.28
N THR A 37 5.49 -33.92 12.12
CA THR A 37 4.07 -33.99 11.72
C THR A 37 3.54 -32.60 11.33
N ASP A 38 3.74 -31.61 12.20
CA ASP A 38 3.27 -30.23 12.00
C ASP A 38 3.95 -29.62 10.77
N ARG A 39 5.22 -29.95 10.54
CA ARG A 39 5.97 -29.53 9.37
C ARG A 39 5.45 -30.18 8.08
N ALA A 40 5.10 -31.47 8.12
CA ALA A 40 4.58 -32.20 6.97
C ALA A 40 3.20 -31.64 6.55
N GLU A 41 2.28 -31.45 7.49
CA GLU A 41 0.94 -30.88 7.23
C GLU A 41 1.02 -29.45 6.68
N ALA A 42 1.92 -28.63 7.22
CA ALA A 42 2.17 -27.28 6.75
C ALA A 42 2.76 -27.25 5.33
N LEU A 43 3.70 -28.15 5.02
CA LEU A 43 4.26 -28.29 3.67
C LEU A 43 3.23 -28.84 2.68
N GLU A 44 2.35 -29.73 3.10
CA GLU A 44 1.25 -30.24 2.27
C GLU A 44 0.34 -29.09 1.82
N LEU A 45 -0.07 -28.23 2.75
CA LEU A 45 -0.83 -27.01 2.43
C LEU A 45 -0.04 -26.14 1.44
N LEU A 46 1.22 -25.78 1.75
CA LEU A 46 2.04 -24.90 0.91
C LEU A 46 2.34 -25.46 -0.48
N ARG A 47 2.32 -26.78 -0.65
CA ARG A 47 2.54 -27.46 -1.94
C ARG A 47 1.24 -27.74 -2.70
N SER A 48 0.09 -27.44 -2.12
CA SER A 48 -1.21 -27.66 -2.75
C SER A 48 -1.38 -26.82 -4.02
N PRO A 49 -1.75 -27.40 -5.17
CA PRO A 49 -1.99 -26.65 -6.40
C PRO A 49 -3.19 -25.70 -6.28
N ASN A 50 -4.09 -25.95 -5.32
CA ASN A 50 -5.26 -25.13 -5.03
C ASN A 50 -5.08 -24.31 -3.74
N LEU A 51 -3.84 -23.92 -3.40
CA LEU A 51 -3.49 -23.25 -2.14
C LEU A 51 -4.41 -22.07 -1.81
N LEU A 52 -4.64 -21.15 -2.74
CA LEU A 52 -5.49 -19.98 -2.49
C LEU A 52 -6.95 -20.34 -2.19
N LYS A 53 -7.48 -21.36 -2.88
CA LYS A 53 -8.83 -21.87 -2.64
C LYS A 53 -8.94 -22.54 -1.27
N GLN A 54 -7.94 -23.35 -0.89
CA GLN A 54 -7.89 -23.97 0.43
C GLN A 54 -7.78 -22.93 1.55
N ILE A 55 -7.03 -21.84 1.37
CA ILE A 55 -6.98 -20.73 2.32
C ILE A 55 -8.39 -20.13 2.52
N LEU A 56 -9.13 -19.89 1.44
CA LEU A 56 -10.51 -19.35 1.52
C LEU A 56 -11.48 -20.32 2.23
N GLU A 57 -11.45 -21.60 1.86
CA GLU A 57 -12.26 -22.64 2.51
C GLU A 57 -11.92 -22.77 4.02
N ASP A 58 -10.65 -22.61 4.37
CA ASP A 58 -10.20 -22.62 5.77
C ASP A 58 -10.68 -21.37 6.54
N PHE A 59 -10.74 -20.20 5.91
CA PHE A 59 -11.39 -19.00 6.48
C PHE A 59 -12.88 -19.24 6.76
N ASP A 60 -13.61 -19.88 5.85
CA ASP A 60 -15.03 -20.22 6.03
C ASP A 60 -15.24 -21.17 7.20
N LYS A 61 -14.38 -22.19 7.31
CA LYS A 61 -14.36 -23.12 8.46
C LYS A 61 -14.03 -22.39 9.76
N CYS A 62 -13.16 -21.40 9.72
CA CYS A 62 -12.83 -20.54 10.86
C CYS A 62 -13.92 -19.52 11.21
N GLY A 63 -14.99 -19.42 10.41
CA GLY A 63 -16.21 -18.68 10.74
C GLY A 63 -16.35 -17.32 10.07
N VAL A 64 -15.43 -16.94 9.16
CA VAL A 64 -15.61 -15.74 8.32
C VAL A 64 -16.28 -16.18 7.03
N VAL A 65 -17.50 -15.73 6.76
CA VAL A 65 -18.27 -16.09 5.56
C VAL A 65 -18.23 -14.94 4.55
N GLY A 66 -18.24 -15.26 3.25
CA GLY A 66 -18.16 -14.25 2.19
C GLY A 66 -16.77 -13.63 2.08
N GLU A 67 -16.67 -12.36 1.66
CA GLU A 67 -15.43 -11.58 1.77
C GLU A 67 -14.18 -12.21 1.10
N GLU A 68 -14.36 -12.98 0.02
CA GLU A 68 -13.25 -13.77 -0.55
C GLU A 68 -12.03 -12.91 -0.91
N SER A 69 -12.25 -11.78 -1.59
CA SER A 69 -11.20 -10.85 -1.99
C SER A 69 -10.51 -10.23 -0.78
N ASN A 70 -11.28 -9.82 0.23
CA ASN A 70 -10.77 -9.19 1.44
C ASN A 70 -9.98 -10.14 2.34
N LYS A 71 -10.47 -11.38 2.52
CA LYS A 71 -9.75 -12.47 3.22
C LYS A 71 -8.41 -12.74 2.56
N LEU A 72 -8.42 -12.93 1.24
CA LEU A 72 -7.23 -13.29 0.49
C LEU A 72 -6.22 -12.14 0.46
N LEU A 73 -6.66 -10.90 0.21
CA LEU A 73 -5.78 -9.74 0.23
C LEU A 73 -5.19 -9.49 1.62
N GLY A 74 -5.99 -9.63 2.69
CA GLY A 74 -5.50 -9.54 4.06
C GLY A 74 -4.44 -10.59 4.37
N TYR A 75 -4.66 -11.84 3.96
CA TYR A 75 -3.67 -12.92 4.11
C TYR A 75 -2.37 -12.64 3.32
N LEU A 76 -2.49 -12.18 2.07
CA LEU A 76 -1.34 -11.83 1.23
C LEU A 76 -0.57 -10.62 1.77
N ALA A 77 -1.26 -9.63 2.32
CA ALA A 77 -0.64 -8.50 3.01
C ALA A 77 0.14 -8.98 4.25
N ALA A 78 -0.41 -9.90 5.03
CA ALA A 78 0.30 -10.52 6.15
C ALA A 78 1.55 -11.31 5.70
N VAL A 79 1.48 -12.04 4.58
CA VAL A 79 2.63 -12.75 3.98
C VAL A 79 3.71 -11.79 3.47
N SER A 80 3.31 -10.61 2.99
CA SER A 80 4.24 -9.62 2.43
C SER A 80 5.28 -9.10 3.43
N ARG A 81 5.14 -9.36 4.74
CA ARG A 81 6.17 -9.07 5.78
C ARG A 81 7.54 -9.70 5.48
N HIS A 82 7.57 -10.74 4.64
CA HIS A 82 8.79 -11.39 4.16
C HIS A 82 9.42 -10.70 2.93
N LEU A 83 8.75 -9.70 2.35
CA LEU A 83 9.30 -8.83 1.30
C LEU A 83 10.04 -7.64 1.93
N LYS A 84 10.92 -7.01 1.14
CA LYS A 84 11.61 -5.77 1.56
C LYS A 84 10.67 -4.59 1.77
N THR A 85 9.58 -4.54 1.00
CA THR A 85 8.56 -3.49 1.03
C THR A 85 7.20 -4.18 1.17
N PRO A 86 6.76 -4.48 2.40
CA PRO A 86 5.46 -5.12 2.64
C PRO A 86 4.29 -4.24 2.21
N LEU A 87 3.13 -4.87 2.01
CA LEU A 87 1.86 -4.19 1.82
C LEU A 87 1.35 -3.66 3.17
N ALA A 88 0.65 -2.53 3.09
CA ALA A 88 -0.14 -1.97 4.17
C ALA A 88 -1.61 -2.04 3.78
N VAL A 89 -2.48 -2.38 4.73
CA VAL A 89 -3.93 -2.54 4.53
C VAL A 89 -4.69 -1.69 5.55
N ILE A 90 -5.74 -1.03 5.09
CA ILE A 90 -6.74 -0.34 5.91
C ILE A 90 -8.09 -1.00 5.62
N ILE A 91 -8.75 -1.57 6.63
CA ILE A 91 -10.17 -1.95 6.49
C ILE A 91 -11.02 -0.77 6.94
N GLN A 92 -11.81 -0.24 6.00
CA GLN A 92 -12.69 0.89 6.19
C GLN A 92 -14.14 0.45 5.99
N SER A 93 -15.00 0.72 6.97
CA SER A 93 -16.44 0.38 6.89
C SER A 93 -17.22 1.08 8.00
N SER A 94 -18.55 0.94 8.02
CA SER A 94 -19.38 1.40 9.12
C SER A 94 -19.14 0.61 10.42
N SER A 95 -19.49 1.19 11.57
CA SER A 95 -19.35 0.51 12.87
C SER A 95 -20.16 -0.80 12.88
N ALA A 96 -19.64 -1.82 13.56
CA ALA A 96 -20.22 -3.17 13.66
C ALA A 96 -20.33 -4.00 12.35
N ALA A 97 -19.84 -3.51 11.21
CA ALA A 97 -19.86 -4.27 9.95
C ALA A 97 -18.91 -5.50 9.92
N GLY A 98 -18.04 -5.68 10.91
CA GLY A 98 -17.17 -6.87 11.01
C GLY A 98 -15.70 -6.66 10.63
N LYS A 99 -15.21 -5.41 10.57
CA LYS A 99 -13.78 -5.10 10.30
C LYS A 99 -12.81 -5.80 11.24
N THR A 100 -13.06 -5.68 12.54
CA THR A 100 -12.23 -6.29 13.58
C THR A 100 -12.27 -7.80 13.46
N SER A 101 -13.43 -8.38 13.13
CA SER A 101 -13.57 -9.82 12.90
C SER A 101 -12.73 -10.30 11.72
N LEU A 102 -12.71 -9.55 10.60
CA LEU A 102 -11.88 -9.87 9.44
C LEU A 102 -10.39 -9.77 9.77
N MET A 103 -9.98 -8.68 10.43
CA MET A 103 -8.61 -8.50 10.90
C MET A 103 -8.18 -9.64 11.84
N GLU A 104 -8.99 -9.97 12.85
CA GLU A 104 -8.71 -11.05 13.80
C GLU A 104 -8.64 -12.42 13.14
N ALA A 105 -9.46 -12.68 12.12
CA ALA A 105 -9.39 -13.93 11.39
C ALA A 105 -8.09 -14.06 10.60
N VAL A 106 -7.64 -12.98 9.94
CA VAL A 106 -6.35 -12.98 9.22
C VAL A 106 -5.20 -13.16 10.21
N LEU A 107 -5.18 -12.37 11.28
CA LEU A 107 -4.17 -12.41 12.34
C LEU A 107 -4.13 -13.76 13.07
N GLY A 108 -5.28 -14.41 13.26
CA GLY A 108 -5.37 -15.73 13.87
C GLY A 108 -4.65 -16.81 13.07
N LEU A 109 -4.58 -16.69 11.74
CA LEU A 109 -3.83 -17.60 10.88
C LEU A 109 -2.32 -17.30 10.85
N MET A 110 -1.88 -16.21 11.48
CA MET A 110 -0.48 -15.82 11.60
C MET A 110 0.10 -16.26 12.94
N PRO A 111 1.39 -16.63 13.00
CA PRO A 111 2.04 -16.98 14.26
C PRO A 111 2.02 -15.79 15.23
N ASP A 112 1.76 -16.04 16.51
CA ASP A 112 1.74 -14.99 17.55
C ASP A 112 3.06 -14.22 17.63
N GLU A 113 4.19 -14.91 17.42
CA GLU A 113 5.52 -14.28 17.39
C GLU A 113 5.75 -13.36 16.18
N SER A 114 4.92 -13.45 15.15
CA SER A 114 5.00 -12.66 13.90
C SER A 114 4.01 -11.49 13.87
N GLN A 115 3.29 -11.22 14.96
CA GLN A 115 2.29 -10.17 15.02
C GLN A 115 2.36 -9.35 16.31
N THR A 116 1.93 -8.10 16.24
CA THR A 116 1.76 -7.23 17.39
C THR A 116 0.47 -6.44 17.21
N LYS A 117 -0.50 -6.66 18.09
CA LYS A 117 -1.84 -6.08 18.01
C LYS A 117 -2.01 -5.04 19.11
N TYR A 118 -2.48 -3.85 18.74
CA TYR A 118 -2.85 -2.78 19.65
C TYR A 118 -4.30 -2.36 19.41
N SER A 119 -5.04 -2.16 20.51
CA SER A 119 -6.40 -1.58 20.42
C SER A 119 -6.34 -0.11 20.01
N ALA A 120 -5.40 0.63 20.61
CA ALA A 120 -5.08 2.01 20.27
C ALA A 120 -3.58 2.25 20.49
N MET A 121 -3.00 3.16 19.72
CA MET A 121 -1.58 3.53 19.80
C MET A 121 -1.46 5.05 19.85
N THR A 122 -0.50 5.60 20.58
CA THR A 122 -0.17 7.03 20.50
C THR A 122 0.96 7.25 19.50
N GLY A 123 1.06 8.45 18.93
CA GLY A 123 2.14 8.76 17.99
C GLY A 123 3.54 8.55 18.54
N GLN A 124 3.72 8.85 19.82
CA GLN A 124 4.99 8.68 20.50
C GLN A 124 5.28 7.21 20.82
N SER A 125 4.26 6.41 21.14
CA SER A 125 4.47 5.01 21.54
C SER A 125 5.12 4.14 20.46
N LEU A 126 4.89 4.40 19.17
CA LEU A 126 5.54 3.61 18.10
C LEU A 126 7.06 3.75 18.15
N PHE A 127 7.58 4.93 18.48
CA PHE A 127 9.02 5.15 18.55
C PHE A 127 9.67 4.40 19.72
N TYR A 128 8.97 4.32 20.86
CA TYR A 128 9.43 3.55 22.01
C TYR A 128 9.29 2.03 21.82
N MET A 129 8.64 1.58 20.74
CA MET A 129 8.65 0.16 20.35
C MET A 129 9.99 -0.27 19.73
N GLY A 130 11.02 0.58 19.64
CA GLY A 130 12.35 0.15 19.19
C GLY A 130 12.96 -0.98 20.04
N GLU A 131 12.50 -1.14 21.30
CA GLU A 131 12.84 -2.27 22.16
C GLU A 131 12.12 -3.58 21.75
N SER A 132 11.02 -3.45 20.99
CA SER A 132 10.21 -4.54 20.45
C SER A 132 10.59 -4.78 18.99
N ASP A 133 11.20 -5.93 18.68
CA ASP A 133 11.56 -6.27 17.29
C ASP A 133 10.31 -6.32 16.39
N LEU A 134 10.10 -5.34 15.52
CA LEU A 134 8.98 -5.29 14.55
C LEU A 134 9.38 -5.84 13.17
N LYS A 135 10.63 -6.26 13.01
CA LYS A 135 11.16 -6.75 11.75
C LYS A 135 10.49 -8.06 11.34
N HIS A 136 10.01 -8.12 10.11
CA HIS A 136 9.24 -9.23 9.56
C HIS A 136 7.96 -9.57 10.34
N LYS A 137 7.37 -8.60 11.05
CA LYS A 137 6.11 -8.76 11.78
C LYS A 137 4.96 -8.01 11.14
N ILE A 138 3.76 -8.25 11.69
CA ILE A 138 2.52 -7.57 11.35
C ILE A 138 2.19 -6.62 12.49
N LEU A 139 2.16 -5.31 12.21
CA LEU A 139 1.69 -4.29 13.15
C LEU A 139 0.20 -4.04 12.90
N ALA A 140 -0.61 -4.42 13.87
CA ALA A 140 -2.06 -4.45 13.76
C ALA A 140 -2.70 -3.43 14.72
N ILE A 141 -3.49 -2.47 14.22
CA ILE A 141 -4.12 -1.40 15.00
C ILE A 141 -5.63 -1.35 14.71
N VAL A 142 -6.46 -1.54 15.73
CA VAL A 142 -7.92 -1.76 15.54
C VAL A 142 -8.73 -0.46 15.39
N GLU A 143 -8.34 0.64 16.04
CA GLU A 143 -9.10 1.90 15.93
C GLU A 143 -8.18 3.08 15.59
N GLU A 144 -8.49 3.74 14.46
CA GLU A 144 -7.65 4.79 13.90
C GLU A 144 -7.63 6.09 14.71
N GLU A 145 -8.56 6.34 15.65
CA GLU A 145 -8.45 7.50 16.55
C GLU A 145 -7.09 7.51 17.31
N GLY A 146 -6.49 6.32 17.52
CA GLY A 146 -5.10 6.20 17.95
C GLY A 146 -4.07 6.38 16.82
N ALA A 147 -4.32 5.77 15.66
CA ALA A 147 -3.40 5.82 14.52
C ALA A 147 -3.25 7.21 13.88
N GLU A 148 -4.25 8.11 13.98
CA GLU A 148 -4.17 9.50 13.50
C GLU A 148 -2.96 10.22 14.13
N ARG A 149 -2.74 10.02 15.43
CA ARG A 149 -1.59 10.57 16.15
C ARG A 149 -0.27 9.90 15.77
N ALA A 150 -0.31 8.65 15.30
CA ALA A 150 0.85 7.89 14.84
C ALA A 150 1.06 7.88 13.32
N SER A 151 0.20 8.58 12.58
CA SER A 151 0.14 8.54 11.13
C SER A 151 1.48 8.91 10.50
N TYR A 152 2.17 9.91 11.04
CA TYR A 152 3.52 10.29 10.59
C TYR A 152 4.54 9.16 10.69
N ALA A 153 4.60 8.49 11.85
CA ALA A 153 5.55 7.41 12.07
C ALA A 153 5.22 6.17 11.23
N LEU A 154 3.93 5.86 11.05
CA LEU A 154 3.47 4.79 10.15
C LEU A 154 3.82 5.10 8.67
N LYS A 155 3.69 6.36 8.24
CA LYS A 155 4.10 6.81 6.89
C LYS A 155 5.58 6.58 6.65
N LEU A 156 6.44 7.01 7.58
CA LEU A 156 7.89 6.82 7.49
C LEU A 156 8.26 5.33 7.47
N LEU A 157 7.67 4.54 8.36
CA LEU A 157 7.95 3.10 8.42
C LEU A 157 7.56 2.38 7.12
N GLN A 158 6.51 2.85 6.44
CA GLN A 158 6.07 2.32 5.16
C GLN A 158 6.96 2.75 3.99
N SER A 159 7.44 4.00 3.97
CA SER A 159 8.22 4.54 2.84
C SER A 159 9.72 4.31 2.96
N GLU A 160 10.27 4.43 4.16
CA GLU A 160 11.71 4.38 4.44
C GLU A 160 12.14 3.04 5.02
N GLY A 161 11.20 2.25 5.54
CA GLY A 161 11.46 0.94 6.13
C GLY A 161 12.08 1.00 7.53
N GLU A 162 12.30 2.20 8.07
CA GLU A 162 12.74 2.43 9.44
C GLU A 162 12.25 3.79 9.94
N VAL A 163 12.22 3.93 11.27
CA VAL A 163 11.85 5.19 11.93
C VAL A 163 12.78 5.41 13.11
N THR A 164 13.33 6.62 13.21
CA THR A 164 14.22 7.01 14.31
C THR A 164 13.74 8.30 14.94
N ILE A 165 13.76 8.37 16.27
CA ILE A 165 13.55 9.61 17.02
C ILE A 165 14.59 9.76 18.12
N ALA A 166 15.01 10.99 18.39
CA ALA A 166 15.77 11.34 19.57
C ALA A 166 14.82 11.90 20.63
N SER A 167 14.78 11.29 21.82
CA SER A 167 13.96 11.74 22.93
C SER A 167 14.77 11.81 24.22
N THR A 168 14.50 12.80 25.06
CA THR A 168 15.25 13.07 26.28
C THR A 168 14.74 12.21 27.43
N GLY A 169 15.55 11.25 27.89
CA GLY A 169 15.33 10.45 29.09
C GLY A 169 16.10 10.99 30.30
N LYS A 170 15.76 10.52 31.49
CA LYS A 170 16.57 10.75 32.70
C LYS A 170 17.47 9.55 32.93
N ASP A 171 18.77 9.79 33.07
CA ASP A 171 19.71 8.75 33.48
C ASP A 171 19.39 8.31 34.93
N PRO A 172 19.10 7.01 35.18
CA PRO A 172 18.78 6.49 36.51
C PRO A 172 19.89 6.72 37.54
N SER A 173 21.14 6.84 37.09
CA SER A 173 22.31 6.95 37.95
C SER A 173 22.70 8.41 38.25
N SER A 174 22.63 9.31 37.26
CA SER A 174 23.07 10.70 37.40
C SER A 174 21.94 11.72 37.53
N GLY A 175 20.68 11.32 37.24
CA GLY A 175 19.52 12.21 37.22
C GLY A 175 19.57 13.30 36.13
N ARG A 176 20.61 13.30 35.28
CA ARG A 176 20.76 14.24 34.17
C ARG A 176 19.87 13.83 33.02
N LEU A 177 19.41 14.84 32.28
CA LEU A 177 18.70 14.65 31.03
C LEU A 177 19.72 14.18 29.98
N VAL A 178 19.52 12.97 29.46
CA VAL A 178 20.32 12.36 28.40
C VAL A 178 19.41 12.09 27.21
N THR A 179 19.88 12.42 26.02
CA THR A 179 19.15 12.12 24.79
C THR A 179 19.33 10.65 24.45
N HIS A 180 18.23 9.90 24.41
CA HIS A 180 18.16 8.53 23.94
C HIS A 180 17.61 8.50 22.51
N GLU A 181 18.30 7.78 21.64
CA GLU A 181 17.84 7.54 20.28
C GLU A 181 17.06 6.22 20.25
N TYR A 182 15.81 6.28 19.78
CA TYR A 182 14.96 5.11 19.59
C TYR A 182 14.81 4.86 18.10
N ARG A 183 15.11 3.62 17.67
CA ARG A 183 15.03 3.19 16.27
C ARG A 183 14.13 1.97 16.17
N VAL A 184 13.20 2.03 15.21
CA VAL A 184 12.31 0.93 14.84
C VAL A 184 12.65 0.54 13.41
N GLU A 185 13.05 -0.72 13.20
CA GLU A 185 13.41 -1.24 11.89
C GLU A 185 12.31 -2.16 11.34
N GLY A 186 11.94 -1.94 10.08
CA GLY A 186 11.14 -2.87 9.28
C GLY A 186 12.00 -3.96 8.62
N PRO A 187 11.46 -4.69 7.64
CA PRO A 187 10.14 -4.52 7.03
C PRO A 187 8.99 -4.97 7.94
N VAL A 188 7.88 -4.23 7.97
CA VAL A 188 6.67 -4.55 8.75
C VAL A 188 5.43 -4.47 7.85
N ALA A 189 4.53 -5.44 7.96
CA ALA A 189 3.22 -5.35 7.33
C ALA A 189 2.28 -4.58 8.25
N ILE A 190 1.64 -3.52 7.75
CA ILE A 190 0.75 -2.67 8.55
C ILE A 190 -0.70 -3.07 8.27
N PHE A 191 -1.47 -3.28 9.33
CA PHE A 191 -2.87 -3.67 9.26
C PHE A 191 -3.70 -2.75 10.16
N LEU A 192 -4.51 -1.87 9.56
CA LEU A 192 -5.31 -0.90 10.28
C LEU A 192 -6.79 -1.18 10.07
N THR A 193 -7.62 -0.88 11.06
CA THR A 193 -9.07 -0.78 10.86
C THR A 193 -9.60 0.57 11.29
N THR A 194 -10.56 1.11 10.54
CA THR A 194 -11.11 2.45 10.77
C THR A 194 -12.61 2.51 10.50
N THR A 195 -13.31 3.30 11.31
CA THR A 195 -14.70 3.71 11.11
C THR A 195 -14.79 5.10 10.47
N ALA A 196 -13.68 5.84 10.39
CA ALA A 196 -13.65 7.16 9.80
C ALA A 196 -13.86 7.05 8.28
N ILE A 197 -14.70 7.93 7.75
CA ILE A 197 -14.89 8.08 6.30
C ILE A 197 -13.70 8.83 5.70
N ASP A 198 -13.21 9.84 6.42
CA ASP A 198 -12.05 10.64 6.05
C ASP A 198 -10.81 10.15 6.82
N VAL A 199 -9.98 9.38 6.11
CA VAL A 199 -8.64 8.95 6.55
C VAL A 199 -7.62 9.97 6.04
N ASP A 200 -6.49 10.14 6.72
CA ASP A 200 -5.37 10.92 6.20
C ASP A 200 -5.03 10.48 4.76
N GLU A 201 -5.21 11.38 3.79
CA GLU A 201 -5.11 11.07 2.36
C GLU A 201 -3.73 10.49 2.00
N GLU A 202 -2.69 10.92 2.72
CA GLU A 202 -1.34 10.44 2.53
C GLU A 202 -1.17 8.98 2.95
N LEU A 203 -1.74 8.58 4.09
CA LEU A 203 -1.73 7.23 4.62
C LEU A 203 -2.62 6.31 3.77
N GLN A 204 -3.80 6.80 3.37
CA GLN A 204 -4.71 6.08 2.48
C GLN A 204 -4.05 5.77 1.13
N ASN A 205 -3.36 6.75 0.55
CA ASN A 205 -2.61 6.57 -0.70
C ASN A 205 -1.40 5.61 -0.56
N ARG A 206 -0.99 5.24 0.66
CA ARG A 206 0.07 4.26 0.93
C ARG A 206 -0.46 2.86 1.23
N CYS A 207 -1.73 2.72 1.56
CA CYS A 207 -2.36 1.45 1.89
C CYS A 207 -3.28 0.94 0.77
N LEU A 208 -3.58 -0.35 0.81
CA LEU A 208 -4.74 -0.92 0.12
C LEU A 208 -5.95 -0.76 1.03
N VAL A 209 -7.00 -0.11 0.51
CA VAL A 209 -8.22 0.15 1.28
C VAL A 209 -9.22 -0.95 0.99
N LEU A 210 -9.59 -1.71 2.02
CA LEU A 210 -10.58 -2.76 1.94
C LEU A 210 -11.91 -2.26 2.51
N THR A 211 -12.98 -2.43 1.75
CA THR A 211 -14.35 -2.18 2.21
C THR A 211 -15.05 -3.49 2.48
N VAL A 212 -15.73 -3.59 3.62
CA VAL A 212 -16.50 -4.78 4.01
C VAL A 212 -17.87 -4.74 3.33
N ASP A 213 -18.40 -5.90 2.95
CA ASP A 213 -19.72 -6.07 2.38
C ASP A 213 -20.80 -5.90 3.48
N GLU A 214 -21.53 -4.79 3.38
CA GLU A 214 -22.62 -4.42 4.30
C GLU A 214 -24.00 -4.79 3.74
N GLU A 215 -24.07 -5.56 2.65
CA GLU A 215 -25.32 -5.93 2.03
C GLU A 215 -26.15 -6.91 2.87
N ARG A 216 -27.45 -6.94 2.56
CA ARG A 216 -28.42 -7.83 3.22
C ARG A 216 -28.07 -9.31 3.07
N HIS A 217 -27.55 -9.70 1.91
CA HIS A 217 -27.25 -11.10 1.62
C HIS A 217 -26.09 -11.59 2.50
N GLN A 218 -25.05 -10.75 2.65
CA GLN A 218 -23.91 -11.00 3.52
C GLN A 218 -24.32 -11.05 5.00
N THR A 219 -25.12 -10.08 5.44
CA THR A 219 -25.67 -10.07 6.82
C THR A 219 -26.44 -11.38 7.13
N ARG A 220 -27.25 -11.86 6.16
CA ARG A 220 -27.99 -13.12 6.31
C ARG A 220 -27.07 -14.32 6.45
N ALA A 221 -26.01 -14.39 5.63
CA ALA A 221 -25.02 -15.45 5.68
C ALA A 221 -24.28 -15.49 7.04
N ILE A 222 -23.91 -14.31 7.57
CA ILE A 222 -23.31 -14.18 8.90
C ILE A 222 -24.25 -14.70 9.99
N HIS A 223 -25.54 -14.28 9.98
CA HIS A 223 -26.51 -14.77 10.96
C HIS A 223 -26.71 -16.28 10.91
N GLU A 224 -26.72 -16.86 9.72
CA GLU A 224 -26.82 -18.31 9.54
C GLU A 224 -25.62 -19.04 10.14
N ARG A 225 -24.41 -18.54 9.89
CA ARG A 225 -23.18 -19.11 10.47
C ARG A 225 -23.13 -18.97 11.99
N GLN A 226 -23.55 -17.83 12.53
CA GLN A 226 -23.65 -17.62 13.97
C GLN A 226 -24.62 -18.62 14.61
N ARG A 227 -25.81 -18.85 14.01
CA ARG A 227 -26.72 -19.90 14.49
C ARG A 227 -26.11 -21.29 14.40
N GLN A 228 -25.45 -21.61 13.29
CA GLN A 228 -24.79 -22.90 13.11
C GLN A 228 -23.68 -23.13 14.15
N SER A 229 -22.93 -22.10 14.55
CA SER A 229 -21.90 -22.23 15.59
C SER A 229 -22.44 -22.60 16.98
N GLN A 230 -23.74 -22.41 17.22
CA GLN A 230 -24.41 -22.78 18.48
C GLN A 230 -24.94 -24.23 18.45
N THR A 231 -24.87 -24.94 17.32
CA THR A 231 -25.27 -26.35 17.24
C THR A 231 -24.15 -27.26 17.72
N LEU A 232 -24.47 -28.51 18.07
CA LEU A 232 -23.45 -29.51 18.45
C LEU A 232 -22.39 -29.70 17.35
N GLU A 233 -22.81 -29.72 16.09
CA GLU A 233 -21.91 -29.80 14.93
C GLU A 233 -20.98 -28.59 14.87
N GLY A 234 -21.50 -27.38 15.09
CA GLY A 234 -20.71 -26.16 15.14
C GLY A 234 -19.69 -26.15 16.27
N LEU A 235 -20.06 -26.65 17.45
CA LEU A 235 -19.16 -26.77 18.61
C LEU A 235 -18.04 -27.79 18.37
N LEU A 236 -18.37 -28.93 17.74
CA LEU A 236 -17.38 -29.95 17.35
C LEU A 236 -16.42 -29.41 16.28
N ALA A 237 -16.93 -28.69 15.27
CA ALA A 237 -16.13 -28.00 14.27
C ALA A 237 -15.17 -26.95 14.86
N GLY A 238 -15.46 -26.45 16.08
CA GLY A 238 -14.54 -25.60 16.83
C GLY A 238 -13.19 -26.25 17.15
N ARG A 239 -13.13 -27.59 17.28
CA ARG A 239 -11.86 -28.33 17.43
C ARG A 239 -11.08 -28.37 16.11
N ASP A 240 -11.77 -28.56 15.00
CA ASP A 240 -11.16 -28.55 13.66
C ASP A 240 -10.57 -27.17 13.34
N ARG A 241 -11.21 -26.09 13.80
CA ARG A 241 -10.69 -24.72 13.68
C ARG A 241 -9.31 -24.56 14.32
N ALA A 242 -9.08 -25.13 15.49
CA ALA A 242 -7.78 -25.04 16.16
C ALA A 242 -6.66 -25.75 15.36
N ALA A 243 -6.98 -26.89 14.75
CA ALA A 243 -6.05 -27.60 13.87
C ALA A 243 -5.74 -26.80 12.60
N ILE A 244 -6.76 -26.20 11.97
CA ILE A 244 -6.60 -25.32 10.80
C ILE A 244 -5.70 -24.13 11.14
N VAL A 245 -5.99 -23.43 12.24
CA VAL A 245 -5.18 -22.29 12.71
C VAL A 245 -3.73 -22.71 12.91
N ARG A 246 -3.48 -23.80 13.66
CA ARG A 246 -2.13 -24.33 13.87
C ARG A 246 -1.41 -24.63 12.55
N ARG A 247 -2.08 -25.30 11.61
CA ARG A 247 -1.51 -25.61 10.29
C ARG A 247 -1.11 -24.35 9.52
N HIS A 248 -1.96 -23.32 9.51
CA HIS A 248 -1.63 -22.03 8.87
C HIS A 248 -0.47 -21.32 9.55
N GLN A 249 -0.45 -21.24 10.89
CA GLN A 249 0.68 -20.66 11.62
C GLN A 249 1.99 -21.40 11.32
N ASN A 250 1.95 -22.73 11.27
CA ASN A 250 3.10 -23.55 10.92
C ASN A 250 3.53 -23.34 9.46
N ALA A 251 2.60 -23.23 8.52
CA ALA A 251 2.88 -22.88 7.14
C ALA A 251 3.56 -21.50 7.04
N GLN A 252 3.07 -20.52 7.78
CA GLN A 252 3.65 -19.18 7.87
C GLN A 252 5.09 -19.21 8.42
N ARG A 253 5.40 -20.07 9.41
CA ARG A 253 6.77 -20.27 9.92
C ARG A 253 7.73 -20.89 8.89
N LEU A 254 7.19 -21.64 7.92
CA LEU A 254 7.98 -22.28 6.86
C LEU A 254 8.22 -21.39 5.64
N LEU A 255 7.55 -20.24 5.54
CA LEU A 255 7.84 -19.24 4.53
C LEU A 255 9.17 -18.57 4.82
N ARG A 256 9.97 -18.37 3.77
CA ARG A 256 11.26 -17.67 3.85
C ARG A 256 11.23 -16.41 3.00
N SER A 257 11.99 -15.42 3.43
CA SER A 257 12.27 -14.22 2.64
C SER A 257 13.18 -14.60 1.46
N VAL A 258 12.61 -14.69 0.27
CA VAL A 258 13.31 -15.03 -0.98
C VAL A 258 13.09 -13.89 -1.99
N MET A 259 14.07 -13.65 -2.87
CA MET A 259 13.86 -12.67 -3.93
C MET A 259 12.83 -13.18 -4.92
N VAL A 260 11.91 -12.30 -5.31
CA VAL A 260 10.88 -12.60 -6.30
C VAL A 260 11.14 -11.71 -7.50
N ALA A 261 11.49 -12.32 -8.63
CA ALA A 261 11.58 -11.67 -9.93
C ALA A 261 10.24 -11.78 -10.64
N ASN A 262 9.81 -10.72 -11.33
CA ASN A 262 8.66 -10.79 -12.22
C ASN A 262 9.14 -10.65 -13.67
N PRO A 263 9.22 -11.74 -14.45
CA PRO A 263 9.67 -11.72 -15.84
C PRO A 263 8.83 -10.78 -16.72
N TYR A 264 7.53 -10.66 -16.41
CA TYR A 264 6.55 -9.89 -17.19
C TYR A 264 6.50 -8.42 -16.77
N ALA A 265 7.33 -7.97 -15.82
CA ALA A 265 7.23 -6.63 -15.23
C ALA A 265 7.30 -5.49 -16.25
N LYS A 266 8.02 -5.68 -17.37
CA LYS A 266 8.16 -4.66 -18.42
C LYS A 266 6.92 -4.53 -19.31
N GLU A 267 6.13 -5.60 -19.39
CA GLU A 267 4.92 -5.68 -20.23
C GLU A 267 3.68 -5.26 -19.43
N LEU A 268 3.74 -5.27 -18.08
CA LEU A 268 2.63 -4.85 -17.23
C LEU A 268 2.24 -3.39 -17.50
N THR A 269 0.99 -3.19 -17.89
CA THR A 269 0.40 -1.86 -18.02
C THR A 269 -0.27 -1.43 -16.72
N PHE A 270 -0.34 -0.12 -16.51
CA PHE A 270 -1.09 0.51 -15.43
C PHE A 270 -1.43 1.94 -15.85
N LEU A 271 -2.45 2.54 -15.26
CA LEU A 271 -2.79 3.93 -15.54
C LEU A 271 -1.62 4.85 -15.19
N ASP A 272 -1.26 5.76 -16.08
CA ASP A 272 -0.14 6.70 -15.93
C ASP A 272 -0.60 8.17 -15.83
N SER A 273 -1.91 8.38 -15.82
CA SER A 273 -2.54 9.69 -15.96
C SER A 273 -2.49 10.59 -14.72
N ARG A 274 -2.27 10.04 -13.53
CA ARG A 274 -2.26 10.78 -12.26
C ARG A 274 -1.09 10.35 -11.37
N THR A 275 -0.54 11.27 -10.58
CA THR A 275 0.57 10.97 -9.66
C THR A 275 0.23 9.85 -8.66
N ARG A 276 -1.03 9.72 -8.24
CA ARG A 276 -1.52 8.66 -7.35
C ARG A 276 -1.23 7.26 -7.92
N THR A 277 -1.37 7.06 -9.23
CA THR A 277 -1.24 5.74 -9.85
C THR A 277 0.18 5.17 -9.74
N ARG A 278 1.20 6.02 -9.51
CA ARG A 278 2.57 5.58 -9.22
C ARG A 278 2.64 4.72 -7.96
N ARG A 279 1.90 5.11 -6.91
CA ARG A 279 1.84 4.36 -5.64
C ARG A 279 1.02 3.09 -5.82
N ASP A 280 -0.13 3.19 -6.49
CA ASP A 280 -1.01 2.04 -6.71
C ASP A 280 -0.36 0.98 -7.62
N HIS A 281 0.44 1.40 -8.61
CA HIS A 281 1.26 0.51 -9.42
C HIS A 281 2.27 -0.28 -8.57
N MET A 282 2.97 0.39 -7.65
CA MET A 282 3.90 -0.29 -6.74
C MET A 282 3.19 -1.27 -5.79
N LYS A 283 1.98 -0.96 -5.34
CA LYS A 283 1.15 -1.90 -4.55
C LYS A 283 0.80 -3.12 -5.39
N TYR A 284 0.39 -2.92 -6.64
CA TYR A 284 0.08 -4.02 -7.58
C TYR A 284 1.30 -4.93 -7.83
N LEU A 285 2.47 -4.37 -8.11
CA LEU A 285 3.70 -5.15 -8.26
C LEU A 285 4.07 -5.92 -6.99
N THR A 286 3.88 -5.29 -5.83
CA THR A 286 4.14 -5.92 -4.52
C THR A 286 3.14 -7.04 -4.24
N LEU A 287 1.88 -6.89 -4.64
CA LEU A 287 0.85 -7.93 -4.54
C LEU A 287 1.23 -9.15 -5.39
N ILE A 288 1.64 -8.98 -6.64
CA ILE A 288 2.14 -10.07 -7.50
C ILE A 288 3.30 -10.80 -6.80
N ARG A 289 4.24 -10.04 -6.22
CA ARG A 289 5.38 -10.62 -5.50
C ARG A 289 4.95 -11.39 -4.25
N ALA A 290 3.96 -10.89 -3.50
CA ALA A 290 3.43 -11.56 -2.31
C ALA A 290 2.74 -12.89 -2.69
N ILE A 291 1.99 -12.91 -3.80
CA ILE A 291 1.35 -14.14 -4.31
C ILE A 291 2.43 -15.16 -4.72
N ALA A 292 3.44 -14.75 -5.49
CA ALA A 292 4.54 -15.64 -5.87
C ALA A 292 5.34 -16.15 -4.64
N LEU A 293 5.55 -15.29 -3.63
CA LEU A 293 6.23 -15.64 -2.38
C LEU A 293 5.45 -16.68 -1.55
N LEU A 294 4.12 -16.57 -1.51
CA LEU A 294 3.26 -17.56 -0.87
C LEU A 294 3.42 -18.93 -1.55
N HIS A 295 3.53 -18.94 -2.88
CA HIS A 295 3.74 -20.15 -3.69
C HIS A 295 5.21 -20.61 -3.73
N GLN A 296 6.13 -20.09 -2.90
CA GLN A 296 7.57 -20.41 -2.99
C GLN A 296 7.92 -21.91 -2.91
N HIS A 297 7.06 -22.73 -2.28
CA HIS A 297 7.25 -24.18 -2.19
C HIS A 297 6.71 -24.96 -3.40
N GLN A 298 6.10 -24.25 -4.36
CA GLN A 298 5.57 -24.76 -5.63
C GLN A 298 6.37 -24.27 -6.83
N ARG A 299 7.41 -23.46 -6.60
CA ARG A 299 8.21 -22.82 -7.65
C ARG A 299 9.63 -23.38 -7.64
N PRO A 300 10.27 -23.55 -8.81
CA PRO A 300 11.67 -23.89 -8.88
C PRO A 300 12.51 -22.72 -8.32
N ARG A 301 13.45 -23.03 -7.43
CA ARG A 301 14.43 -22.05 -6.96
C ARG A 301 15.53 -21.90 -7.99
N LYS A 302 15.66 -20.70 -8.53
CA LYS A 302 16.73 -20.33 -9.46
C LYS A 302 17.84 -19.62 -8.70
N SER A 303 19.06 -19.66 -9.25
CA SER A 303 20.18 -18.93 -8.69
C SER A 303 21.04 -18.31 -9.77
N VAL A 304 21.42 -17.06 -9.58
CA VAL A 304 22.31 -16.32 -10.48
C VAL A 304 23.55 -15.85 -9.72
N ALA A 305 24.70 -15.86 -10.38
CA ALA A 305 25.91 -15.23 -9.85
C ALA A 305 25.88 -13.73 -10.18
N HIS A 306 25.86 -12.88 -9.17
CA HIS A 306 25.90 -11.44 -9.32
C HIS A 306 26.97 -10.88 -8.37
N GLU A 307 27.94 -10.14 -8.90
CA GLU A 307 29.07 -9.59 -8.14
C GLU A 307 29.81 -10.64 -7.28
N GLY A 308 30.01 -11.84 -7.83
CA GLY A 308 30.68 -12.95 -7.14
C GLY A 308 29.87 -13.60 -6.02
N ARG A 309 28.61 -13.19 -5.79
CA ARG A 309 27.70 -13.81 -4.83
C ARG A 309 26.61 -14.61 -5.53
N ARG A 310 26.26 -15.77 -4.99
CA ARG A 310 25.12 -16.56 -5.46
C ARG A 310 23.85 -16.00 -4.85
N VAL A 311 22.91 -15.59 -5.69
CA VAL A 311 21.65 -15.01 -5.27
C VAL A 311 20.51 -15.93 -5.69
N GLU A 312 19.72 -16.39 -4.73
CA GLU A 312 18.55 -17.25 -4.96
C GLU A 312 17.29 -16.42 -5.18
N TYR A 313 16.49 -16.83 -6.16
CA TYR A 313 15.23 -16.17 -6.48
C TYR A 313 14.19 -17.16 -7.02
N ILE A 314 12.93 -16.75 -6.95
CA ILE A 314 11.80 -17.39 -7.62
C ILE A 314 11.19 -16.41 -8.63
N GLU A 315 10.45 -16.93 -9.60
CA GLU A 315 9.78 -16.12 -10.61
C GLU A 315 8.27 -16.12 -10.40
N ALA A 316 7.66 -14.94 -10.58
CA ALA A 316 6.23 -14.81 -10.69
C ALA A 316 5.73 -15.42 -12.01
N THR A 317 4.53 -15.98 -11.96
CA THR A 317 3.86 -16.65 -13.07
C THR A 317 2.69 -15.80 -13.57
N LEU A 318 2.16 -16.14 -14.75
CA LEU A 318 0.97 -15.49 -15.30
C LEU A 318 -0.27 -15.69 -14.42
N ASP A 319 -0.38 -16.81 -13.71
CA ASP A 319 -1.47 -17.07 -12.78
C ASP A 319 -1.39 -16.13 -11.56
N ASP A 320 -0.18 -15.79 -11.10
CA ASP A 320 0.00 -14.82 -10.02
C ASP A 320 -0.50 -13.42 -10.45
N ILE A 321 -0.26 -13.04 -11.71
CA ILE A 321 -0.76 -11.79 -12.31
C ILE A 321 -2.27 -11.84 -12.46
N ALA A 322 -2.85 -12.96 -12.89
CA ALA A 322 -4.30 -13.12 -13.02
C ALA A 322 -5.01 -12.97 -11.67
N VAL A 323 -4.46 -13.57 -10.60
CA VAL A 323 -4.97 -13.43 -9.24
C VAL A 323 -4.84 -11.97 -8.77
N ALA A 324 -3.70 -11.32 -9.03
CA ALA A 324 -3.50 -9.93 -8.70
C ALA A 324 -4.52 -9.02 -9.43
N ASN A 325 -4.73 -9.21 -10.72
CA ASN A 325 -5.72 -8.44 -11.50
C ASN A 325 -7.11 -8.58 -10.90
N ARG A 326 -7.55 -9.82 -10.62
CA ARG A 326 -8.84 -10.08 -9.99
C ARG A 326 -8.98 -9.32 -8.66
N LEU A 327 -7.98 -9.40 -7.78
CA LEU A 327 -8.02 -8.70 -6.49
C LEU A 327 -7.98 -7.18 -6.65
N MET A 328 -7.21 -6.65 -7.60
CA MET A 328 -7.16 -5.20 -7.86
C MET A 328 -8.47 -4.66 -8.44
N HIS A 329 -9.16 -5.42 -9.28
CA HIS A 329 -10.48 -5.05 -9.77
C HIS A 329 -11.49 -4.93 -8.63
N GLU A 330 -11.46 -5.83 -7.65
CA GLU A 330 -12.35 -5.79 -6.50
C GLU A 330 -12.02 -4.65 -5.52
N VAL A 331 -10.74 -4.30 -5.37
CA VAL A 331 -10.26 -3.35 -4.34
C VAL A 331 -10.16 -1.91 -4.85
N LEU A 332 -9.68 -1.73 -6.09
CA LEU A 332 -9.54 -0.40 -6.70
C LEU A 332 -10.57 -0.14 -7.80
N GLY A 333 -11.24 -1.19 -8.28
CA GLY A 333 -12.23 -1.04 -9.32
C GLY A 333 -13.51 -0.41 -8.81
N ARG A 334 -14.26 0.16 -9.74
CA ARG A 334 -15.58 0.73 -9.46
C ARG A 334 -16.60 -0.07 -10.24
N SER A 335 -17.76 -0.32 -9.66
CA SER A 335 -18.86 -0.93 -10.42
C SER A 335 -19.49 0.11 -11.33
N LEU A 336 -19.86 -0.29 -12.55
CA LEU A 336 -20.66 0.56 -13.43
C LEU A 336 -22.08 0.82 -12.89
N ASP A 337 -22.55 0.02 -11.92
CA ASP A 337 -23.86 0.23 -11.28
C ASP A 337 -23.90 1.49 -10.40
N GLU A 338 -22.74 2.01 -9.99
CA GLU A 338 -22.62 3.30 -9.29
C GLU A 338 -22.85 4.50 -10.23
N LEU A 339 -22.74 4.29 -11.54
CA LEU A 339 -22.99 5.34 -12.52
C LEU A 339 -24.48 5.59 -12.67
N ALA A 340 -24.87 6.88 -12.69
CA ALA A 340 -26.21 7.26 -13.09
C ALA A 340 -26.57 6.62 -14.45
N PRO A 341 -27.81 6.11 -14.67
CA PRO A 341 -28.15 5.29 -15.85
C PRO A 341 -27.77 5.93 -17.19
N GLN A 342 -27.93 7.25 -17.31
CA GLN A 342 -27.54 7.99 -18.51
C GLN A 342 -26.01 8.14 -18.65
N THR A 343 -25.28 8.29 -17.54
CA THR A 343 -23.81 8.30 -17.57
C THR A 343 -23.26 6.94 -18.04
N ARG A 344 -23.83 5.84 -17.53
CA ARG A 344 -23.49 4.46 -17.98
C ARG A 344 -23.80 4.26 -19.45
N ARG A 345 -24.99 4.66 -19.91
CA ARG A 345 -25.36 4.60 -21.34
C ARG A 345 -24.38 5.40 -22.22
N LEU A 346 -23.94 6.58 -21.77
CA LEU A 346 -22.94 7.35 -22.51
C LEU A 346 -21.58 6.61 -22.57
N LEU A 347 -21.14 5.98 -21.49
CA LEU A 347 -19.90 5.20 -21.46
C LEU A 347 -19.93 4.04 -22.48
N VAL A 348 -21.06 3.33 -22.56
CA VAL A 348 -21.27 2.27 -23.56
C VAL A 348 -21.17 2.84 -24.98
N LEU A 349 -21.88 3.95 -25.27
CA LEU A 349 -21.83 4.60 -26.59
C LEU A 349 -20.42 5.12 -26.95
N VAL A 350 -19.67 5.65 -25.99
CA VAL A 350 -18.26 6.06 -26.20
C VAL A 350 -17.41 4.85 -26.54
N THR A 351 -17.61 3.73 -25.83
CA THR A 351 -16.89 2.48 -26.06
C THR A 351 -17.16 1.93 -27.45
N GLU A 352 -18.43 1.87 -27.86
CA GLU A 352 -18.84 1.45 -29.21
C GLU A 352 -18.22 2.33 -30.30
N MET A 353 -18.34 3.66 -30.16
CA MET A 353 -17.77 4.64 -31.10
C MET A 353 -16.26 4.42 -31.29
N ILE A 354 -15.54 4.15 -30.21
CA ILE A 354 -14.08 3.97 -30.26
C ILE A 354 -13.73 2.61 -30.85
N VAL A 355 -14.44 1.54 -30.52
CA VAL A 355 -14.22 0.21 -31.12
C VAL A 355 -14.44 0.27 -32.64
N GLU A 356 -15.47 0.96 -33.11
CA GLU A 356 -15.73 1.15 -34.53
C GLU A 356 -14.64 2.00 -35.19
N ALA A 357 -14.25 3.11 -34.57
CA ALA A 357 -13.21 3.99 -35.11
C ALA A 357 -11.83 3.32 -35.15
N CYS A 358 -11.44 2.57 -34.11
CA CYS A 358 -10.17 1.84 -34.07
C CYS A 358 -10.11 0.77 -35.16
N LYS A 359 -11.22 0.05 -35.41
CA LYS A 359 -11.31 -0.92 -36.51
C LYS A 359 -11.21 -0.27 -37.89
N ARG A 360 -11.78 0.93 -38.04
CA ARG A 360 -11.76 1.66 -39.32
C ARG A 360 -10.40 2.28 -39.61
N ASP A 361 -9.76 2.82 -38.58
CA ASP A 361 -8.55 3.66 -38.73
C ASP A 361 -7.25 2.88 -38.43
N ASP A 362 -7.36 1.60 -38.03
CA ASP A 362 -6.25 0.72 -37.64
C ASP A 362 -5.33 1.31 -36.55
N VAL A 363 -5.97 1.91 -35.53
CA VAL A 363 -5.29 2.57 -34.41
C VAL A 363 -5.58 1.80 -33.12
N ALA A 364 -4.57 1.69 -32.25
CA ALA A 364 -4.76 1.13 -30.92
C ALA A 364 -5.74 1.97 -30.09
N ARG A 365 -6.56 1.31 -29.26
CA ARG A 365 -7.57 1.98 -28.42
C ARG A 365 -6.96 3.07 -27.53
N SER A 366 -5.75 2.84 -27.01
CA SER A 366 -4.99 3.79 -26.16
C SER A 366 -4.51 5.03 -26.91
N ASP A 367 -4.44 4.99 -28.23
CA ASP A 367 -3.94 6.12 -29.05
C ASP A 367 -5.09 6.90 -29.69
N TYR A 368 -6.29 6.33 -29.70
CA TYR A 368 -7.46 7.00 -30.23
C TYR A 368 -7.88 8.17 -29.33
N ARG A 369 -8.14 9.31 -29.95
CA ARG A 369 -8.50 10.56 -29.28
C ARG A 369 -9.79 11.09 -29.89
N PHE A 370 -10.79 11.38 -29.06
CA PHE A 370 -12.10 11.86 -29.50
C PHE A 370 -12.43 13.25 -28.96
N THR A 371 -13.43 13.90 -29.56
CA THR A 371 -13.89 15.23 -29.14
C THR A 371 -15.34 15.19 -28.72
N ARG A 372 -15.77 16.14 -27.88
CA ARG A 372 -17.19 16.34 -27.53
C ARG A 372 -18.09 16.46 -28.75
N ARG A 373 -17.63 17.15 -29.80
CA ARG A 373 -18.39 17.31 -31.05
C ARG A 373 -18.57 15.97 -31.77
N GLY A 374 -17.51 15.16 -31.87
CA GLY A 374 -17.57 13.82 -32.46
C GLY A 374 -18.52 12.91 -31.70
N LEU A 375 -18.37 12.87 -30.37
CA LEU A 375 -19.25 12.08 -29.50
C LEU A 375 -20.71 12.48 -29.62
N ARG A 376 -21.00 13.79 -29.67
CA ARG A 376 -22.37 14.29 -29.87
C ARG A 376 -22.97 13.86 -31.21
N HIS A 377 -22.18 13.89 -32.28
CA HIS A 377 -22.66 13.49 -33.60
C HIS A 377 -22.97 12.00 -33.65
N TYR A 378 -22.12 11.17 -33.01
CA TYR A 378 -22.31 9.73 -32.92
C TYR A 378 -23.50 9.33 -32.04
N SER A 379 -23.59 9.89 -30.83
CA SER A 379 -24.63 9.50 -29.86
C SER A 379 -26.00 10.11 -30.15
N GLY A 380 -26.07 11.20 -30.92
CA GLY A 380 -27.29 11.97 -31.14
C GLY A 380 -27.76 12.78 -29.93
N TRP A 381 -26.96 12.86 -28.86
CA TRP A 381 -27.33 13.53 -27.62
C TRP A 381 -27.27 15.06 -27.73
N SER A 382 -27.97 15.76 -26.83
CA SER A 382 -27.84 17.22 -26.74
C SER A 382 -26.44 17.61 -26.25
N TYR A 383 -26.05 18.85 -26.51
CA TYR A 383 -24.76 19.38 -26.05
C TYR A 383 -24.62 19.28 -24.52
N ASP A 384 -25.67 19.64 -23.78
CA ASP A 384 -25.64 19.61 -22.32
C ASP A 384 -25.59 18.19 -21.76
N GLN A 385 -26.31 17.24 -22.36
CA GLN A 385 -26.23 15.83 -21.95
C GLN A 385 -24.80 15.30 -22.10
N VAL A 386 -24.16 15.50 -23.26
CA VAL A 386 -22.77 15.08 -23.47
C VAL A 386 -21.84 15.79 -22.50
N ARG A 387 -21.99 17.12 -22.30
CA ARG A 387 -21.14 17.89 -21.40
C ARG A 387 -21.21 17.40 -19.95
N VAL A 388 -22.42 17.19 -19.42
CA VAL A 388 -22.63 16.77 -18.02
C VAL A 388 -22.14 15.35 -17.80
N HIS A 389 -22.56 14.40 -18.64
CA HIS A 389 -22.23 13.00 -18.44
C HIS A 389 -20.76 12.69 -18.77
N LEU A 390 -20.17 13.34 -19.78
CA LEU A 390 -18.73 13.22 -20.04
C LEU A 390 -17.91 13.85 -18.89
N GLY A 391 -18.37 14.96 -18.30
CA GLY A 391 -17.75 15.53 -17.10
C GLY A 391 -17.69 14.52 -15.95
N ARG A 392 -18.82 13.84 -15.68
CA ARG A 392 -18.88 12.77 -14.67
C ARG A 392 -17.94 11.60 -14.99
N LEU A 393 -17.86 11.18 -16.25
CA LEU A 393 -16.92 10.12 -16.66
C LEU A 393 -15.45 10.51 -16.49
N VAL A 394 -15.13 11.80 -16.64
CA VAL A 394 -13.79 12.34 -16.37
C VAL A 394 -13.51 12.41 -14.87
N GLU A 395 -14.47 12.89 -14.07
CA GLU A 395 -14.38 12.91 -12.61
C GLU A 395 -14.16 11.50 -12.04
N LEU A 396 -14.82 10.50 -12.63
CA LEU A 396 -14.74 9.11 -12.24
C LEU A 396 -13.62 8.32 -12.94
N GLU A 397 -12.72 8.99 -13.67
CA GLU A 397 -11.51 8.42 -14.29
C GLU A 397 -11.74 7.39 -15.41
N TYR A 398 -12.98 7.23 -15.90
CA TYR A 398 -13.27 6.40 -17.07
C TYR A 398 -12.78 7.04 -18.38
N VAL A 399 -12.63 8.37 -18.39
CA VAL A 399 -12.16 9.17 -19.54
C VAL A 399 -11.11 10.18 -19.08
N LEU A 400 -10.03 10.35 -19.86
CA LEU A 400 -9.00 11.36 -19.62
C LEU A 400 -9.14 12.56 -20.54
N VAL A 401 -8.65 13.71 -20.08
CA VAL A 401 -8.59 14.96 -20.85
C VAL A 401 -7.13 15.28 -21.14
N HIS A 402 -6.75 15.34 -22.41
CA HIS A 402 -5.36 15.62 -22.84
C HIS A 402 -5.12 17.10 -23.13
N GLN A 403 -6.09 17.76 -23.76
CA GLN A 403 -6.01 19.16 -24.14
C GLN A 403 -7.29 19.88 -23.71
N GLY A 404 -7.17 21.09 -23.20
CA GLY A 404 -8.30 21.79 -22.56
C GLY A 404 -7.95 23.16 -21.96
N GLY A 405 -7.35 24.05 -22.75
CA GLY A 405 -7.01 25.42 -22.35
C GLY A 405 -7.77 26.50 -23.12
N ARG A 406 -7.55 27.79 -22.79
CA ARG A 406 -8.12 28.93 -23.54
C ARG A 406 -7.71 28.85 -25.02
N GLY A 407 -8.70 28.71 -25.92
CA GLY A 407 -8.49 28.66 -27.37
C GLY A 407 -8.18 27.28 -27.95
N GLN A 408 -8.00 26.23 -27.13
CA GLN A 408 -7.75 24.87 -27.60
C GLN A 408 -9.00 23.99 -27.55
N ARG A 409 -9.06 23.00 -28.46
CA ARG A 409 -10.15 22.03 -28.49
C ARG A 409 -9.95 20.99 -27.40
N PHE A 410 -11.02 20.63 -26.70
CA PHE A 410 -10.96 19.55 -25.73
C PHE A 410 -10.88 18.20 -26.42
N VAL A 411 -9.84 17.44 -26.08
CA VAL A 411 -9.57 16.11 -26.61
C VAL A 411 -9.56 15.11 -25.47
N TYR A 412 -10.26 14.00 -25.68
CA TYR A 412 -10.55 12.97 -24.70
C TYR A 412 -9.97 11.61 -25.11
N GLU A 413 -9.61 10.81 -24.12
CA GLU A 413 -9.18 9.41 -24.28
C GLU A 413 -10.07 8.51 -23.41
N LEU A 414 -10.51 7.37 -23.93
CA LEU A 414 -11.24 6.38 -23.14
C LEU A 414 -10.24 5.44 -22.47
N VAL A 415 -10.23 5.47 -21.14
CA VAL A 415 -9.39 4.59 -20.32
C VAL A 415 -10.12 3.32 -19.95
N PHE A 416 -11.44 3.39 -19.76
CA PHE A 416 -12.24 2.22 -19.44
C PHE A 416 -12.02 1.13 -20.48
N ASP A 417 -11.64 -0.07 -20.04
CA ASP A 417 -11.33 -1.27 -20.82
C ASP A 417 -12.18 -2.48 -20.38
N GLY A 418 -13.08 -2.30 -19.41
CA GLY A 418 -13.96 -3.32 -18.88
C GLY A 418 -15.21 -3.57 -19.72
N LYS A 419 -16.13 -4.37 -19.15
CA LYS A 419 -17.45 -4.69 -19.73
C LYS A 419 -18.55 -4.22 -18.79
N ASP A 420 -19.76 -4.16 -19.33
CA ASP A 420 -20.95 -3.83 -18.56
C ASP A 420 -21.59 -5.08 -17.94
N ASP A 421 -20.94 -5.66 -16.93
CA ASP A 421 -21.36 -6.90 -16.25
C ASP A 421 -21.70 -6.71 -14.76
N GLY A 422 -21.75 -5.45 -14.29
CA GLY A 422 -22.05 -5.09 -12.91
C GLY A 422 -20.92 -5.35 -11.92
N LYS A 423 -19.78 -5.90 -12.37
CA LYS A 423 -18.65 -6.20 -11.49
C LYS A 423 -17.73 -4.98 -11.33
N PRO A 424 -17.06 -4.84 -10.17
CA PRO A 424 -16.00 -3.86 -10.01
C PRO A 424 -14.90 -4.07 -11.06
N HIS A 425 -14.51 -2.99 -11.73
CA HIS A 425 -13.45 -3.04 -12.74
C HIS A 425 -12.46 -1.90 -12.56
N PHE A 426 -11.17 -2.23 -12.57
CA PHE A 426 -10.07 -1.27 -12.51
C PHE A 426 -9.33 -1.26 -13.85
N SER A 427 -9.34 -0.11 -14.51
CA SER A 427 -8.82 -0.02 -15.88
C SER A 427 -7.31 0.13 -15.97
N GLY A 428 -6.75 -0.28 -17.10
CA GLY A 428 -5.34 -0.16 -17.41
C GLY A 428 -4.47 -1.32 -16.93
N LEU A 429 -5.06 -2.35 -16.31
CA LEU A 429 -4.35 -3.61 -16.04
C LEU A 429 -4.23 -4.42 -17.33
N ILE A 430 -3.08 -5.05 -17.54
CA ILE A 430 -2.85 -5.86 -18.73
C ILE A 430 -3.70 -7.13 -18.72
N ASP A 431 -4.26 -7.46 -19.89
CA ASP A 431 -4.89 -8.76 -20.11
C ASP A 431 -3.83 -9.86 -20.15
N VAL A 432 -3.96 -10.83 -19.23
CA VAL A 432 -3.05 -11.97 -19.11
C VAL A 432 -3.00 -12.79 -20.41
N GLN A 433 -4.06 -12.79 -21.23
CA GLN A 433 -4.04 -13.45 -22.54
C GLN A 433 -3.07 -12.81 -23.53
N ARG A 434 -2.85 -11.48 -23.45
CA ARG A 434 -1.87 -10.78 -24.30
C ARG A 434 -0.44 -11.18 -23.93
N LEU A 435 -0.15 -11.27 -22.62
CA LEU A 435 1.14 -11.76 -22.12
C LEU A 435 1.43 -13.21 -22.56
N LYS A 436 0.40 -14.06 -22.66
CA LYS A 436 0.55 -15.43 -23.22
C LYS A 436 0.91 -15.44 -24.70
N GLY A 437 0.40 -14.48 -25.48
CA GLY A 437 0.72 -14.34 -26.90
C GLY A 437 2.16 -13.91 -27.13
N GLU A 438 2.60 -12.86 -26.43
CA GLU A 438 3.94 -12.28 -26.58
C GLU A 438 5.05 -13.23 -26.07
N SER A 439 4.79 -13.99 -24.99
CA SER A 439 5.73 -15.00 -24.49
C SER A 439 5.92 -16.19 -25.44
N ASN A 440 4.91 -16.55 -26.24
CA ASN A 440 5.03 -17.58 -27.28
C ASN A 440 5.83 -17.09 -28.48
N GLU A 441 5.75 -15.81 -28.85
CA GLU A 441 6.55 -15.21 -29.92
C GLU A 441 8.03 -15.07 -29.51
N GLN A 442 8.31 -14.77 -28.24
CA GLN A 442 9.67 -14.71 -27.70
C GLN A 442 10.31 -16.10 -27.44
N SER A 443 9.53 -17.19 -27.46
CA SER A 443 10.07 -18.56 -27.34
C SER A 443 10.79 -19.05 -28.61
N GLY A 444 10.78 -18.25 -29.68
CA GLY A 444 11.40 -18.54 -30.98
C GLY A 444 12.77 -17.89 -31.21
N THR A 445 13.60 -17.62 -30.21
CA THR A 445 15.05 -17.38 -30.44
C THR A 445 15.90 -17.93 -29.29
N THR A 446 16.35 -19.17 -29.46
CA THR A 446 17.58 -19.63 -28.80
C THR A 446 18.74 -19.25 -29.70
N GLU A 447 19.66 -18.41 -29.21
CA GLU A 447 21.11 -18.58 -29.36
C GLU A 447 21.90 -17.44 -28.69
N SER A 448 22.71 -17.82 -27.71
CA SER A 448 24.01 -17.23 -27.37
C SER A 448 24.14 -15.70 -27.21
N LEU A 449 24.12 -15.22 -25.96
CA LEU A 449 24.89 -14.04 -25.56
C LEU A 449 25.80 -14.34 -24.36
N GLY A 450 26.84 -15.11 -24.64
CA GLY A 450 28.11 -15.07 -23.91
C GLY A 450 29.24 -14.92 -24.92
N GLY A 451 29.91 -13.77 -24.95
CA GLY A 451 31.02 -13.54 -25.88
C GLY A 451 31.46 -12.08 -25.99
N ILE A 452 32.63 -11.82 -25.44
CA ILE A 452 33.28 -10.52 -25.22
C ILE A 452 33.95 -9.95 -26.49
N ASN A 453 34.09 -8.62 -26.52
CA ASN A 453 34.98 -7.74 -27.30
C ASN A 453 34.53 -7.15 -28.66
N GLY A 454 34.39 -5.82 -28.66
CA GLY A 454 35.06 -4.98 -29.67
C GLY A 454 34.22 -3.94 -30.39
N LYS A 455 34.46 -2.67 -30.03
CA LYS A 455 34.16 -1.40 -30.74
C LYS A 455 32.92 -0.63 -30.26
N PHE A 456 33.18 0.29 -29.33
CA PHE A 456 32.35 1.47 -29.10
C PHE A 456 32.38 2.37 -30.35
N GLY A 457 31.26 2.44 -31.07
CA GLY A 457 30.98 3.53 -32.01
C GLY A 457 30.55 4.77 -31.21
N GLY A 458 31.20 5.90 -31.47
CA GLY A 458 30.97 7.17 -30.77
C GLY A 458 29.56 7.75 -30.98
N PRO A 459 29.19 8.76 -30.16
CA PRO A 459 27.85 9.33 -30.16
C PRO A 459 27.61 10.13 -31.45
N LEU A 460 26.58 9.75 -32.22
CA LEU A 460 26.10 10.53 -33.36
C LEU A 460 25.54 11.86 -32.85
N GLY A 461 26.25 12.92 -33.26
CA GLY A 461 25.91 14.31 -33.00
C GLY A 461 24.63 14.77 -33.69
N ALA A 462 24.08 15.82 -33.09
CA ALA A 462 22.99 16.62 -33.59
C ALA A 462 23.28 17.11 -35.02
N ALA A 463 22.36 16.81 -35.94
CA ALA A 463 22.33 17.40 -37.26
C ALA A 463 21.83 18.85 -37.17
N LEU A 464 22.78 19.79 -37.25
CA LEU A 464 22.54 21.18 -37.62
C LEU A 464 22.25 21.26 -39.13
N GLY A 465 21.04 21.69 -39.49
CA GLY A 465 20.73 22.21 -40.82
C GLY A 465 20.77 23.74 -40.77
N GLY A 466 21.77 24.34 -41.43
CA GLY A 466 21.90 25.78 -41.59
C GLY A 466 21.10 26.32 -42.78
N ILE A 467 20.72 27.60 -42.68
CA ILE A 467 20.44 28.65 -43.69
C ILE A 467 19.97 29.85 -42.81
N GLY A 468 20.45 31.09 -42.87
CA GLY A 468 21.43 31.80 -43.68
C GLY A 468 21.44 33.25 -43.15
N ASP A 469 22.61 33.88 -43.20
CA ASP A 469 22.92 35.21 -42.67
C ASP A 469 22.03 36.34 -43.22
N ARG A 470 21.70 37.30 -42.34
CA ARG A 470 21.53 38.71 -42.71
C ARG A 470 21.89 39.62 -41.53
N GLU A 471 23.07 40.22 -41.63
CA GLU A 471 23.56 41.32 -40.80
C GLU A 471 22.64 42.55 -40.85
N LYS A 472 22.50 43.22 -39.71
CA LYS A 472 22.36 44.67 -39.64
C LYS A 472 22.90 45.20 -38.30
N GLN A 473 23.95 46.00 -38.39
CA GLN A 473 24.58 46.78 -37.34
C GLN A 473 23.70 47.97 -36.87
N ARG A 474 23.85 48.34 -35.59
CA ARG A 474 23.97 49.71 -35.02
C ARG A 474 24.11 49.60 -33.48
N GLU A 475 25.33 49.77 -32.93
CA GLU A 475 25.81 50.96 -32.17
C GLU A 475 24.88 51.35 -31.00
N ALA A 476 25.18 51.07 -29.72
CA ALA A 476 26.26 51.53 -28.80
C ALA A 476 25.97 52.87 -28.08
N SER A 477 26.45 52.95 -26.83
CA SER A 477 26.44 54.03 -25.80
C SER A 477 25.26 54.02 -24.80
N SER A 478 25.43 54.19 -23.47
CA SER A 478 26.61 54.36 -22.61
C SER A 478 26.21 54.35 -21.11
N GLU A 479 27.14 53.85 -20.28
CA GLU A 479 27.58 54.38 -18.97
C GLU A 479 26.70 54.35 -17.70
N LEU A 480 27.21 53.57 -16.73
CA LEU A 480 27.13 53.78 -15.28
C LEU A 480 28.00 55.01 -14.86
N PRO A 481 27.83 55.58 -13.65
CA PRO A 481 28.71 55.14 -12.56
C PRO A 481 28.10 55.14 -11.14
N SER A 482 28.77 54.34 -10.31
CA SER A 482 28.72 54.16 -8.85
C SER A 482 29.22 55.35 -8.03
N ARG A 483 28.75 55.50 -6.76
CA ARG A 483 29.60 55.85 -5.60
C ARG A 483 28.93 55.64 -4.23
N GLU A 484 29.80 55.32 -3.27
CA GLU A 484 29.70 55.07 -1.81
C GLU A 484 29.07 56.24 -1.03
N GLY A 485 28.61 56.19 0.23
CA GLY A 485 28.62 55.22 1.33
C GLY A 485 28.04 55.88 2.62
N LEU A 486 28.15 55.19 3.76
CA LEU A 486 27.95 55.62 5.18
C LEU A 486 26.58 55.32 5.86
N GLY A 487 26.66 54.54 6.96
CA GLY A 487 26.11 54.98 8.26
C GLY A 487 24.93 54.21 8.87
N ALA A 488 25.24 53.30 9.80
CA ALA A 488 24.58 53.00 11.09
C ALA A 488 23.03 52.88 11.23
N ALA A 489 22.60 51.77 11.84
CA ALA A 489 21.28 51.51 12.43
C ALA A 489 21.00 52.42 13.67
N PRO A 490 19.76 52.52 14.24
CA PRO A 490 18.98 51.39 14.77
C PRO A 490 17.43 51.44 14.62
N GLU A 491 16.81 50.38 15.11
CA GLU A 491 15.39 50.03 15.24
C GLU A 491 14.44 51.16 15.66
N THR A 492 13.18 51.06 15.21
CA THR A 492 12.00 51.29 16.07
C THR A 492 10.72 50.75 15.41
N ALA A 493 9.96 49.99 16.19
CA ALA A 493 8.63 49.50 15.89
C ALA A 493 7.59 50.64 15.92
N VAL A 494 6.62 50.62 15.00
CA VAL A 494 5.38 51.38 15.13
C VAL A 494 4.20 50.53 14.64
N THR A 495 3.26 50.35 15.56
CA THR A 495 1.92 49.76 15.43
C THR A 495 0.99 50.58 14.54
N PRO A 496 -0.18 50.03 14.15
CA PRO A 496 -1.38 50.83 14.25
C PRO A 496 -2.49 50.13 15.04
N SER A 497 -3.03 50.86 16.01
CA SER A 497 -4.25 50.56 16.76
C SER A 497 -5.49 51.18 16.06
N PRO A 498 -6.70 51.20 16.67
CA PRO A 498 -7.87 50.40 16.32
C PRO A 498 -8.99 51.31 15.75
N THR A 499 -10.21 50.90 15.37
CA THR A 499 -11.34 50.44 16.19
C THR A 499 -12.57 50.48 15.26
N ASN A 500 -13.47 49.50 15.35
CA ASN A 500 -14.91 49.75 15.53
C ASN A 500 -15.61 48.42 15.81
N GLY A 501 -16.04 48.27 17.06
CA GLY A 501 -16.81 47.13 17.54
C GLY A 501 -18.31 47.32 17.35
N ARG A 502 -19.04 46.20 17.45
CA ARG A 502 -20.31 46.11 18.16
C ARG A 502 -20.47 44.71 18.73
N THR A 503 -20.69 44.70 20.03
CA THR A 503 -20.74 43.61 20.99
C THR A 503 -22.16 43.02 21.09
N TYR A 504 -22.27 41.70 21.32
CA TYR A 504 -23.40 41.09 22.01
C TYR A 504 -22.88 40.33 23.25
N VAL A 505 -23.59 40.50 24.36
CA VAL A 505 -23.18 40.18 25.74
C VAL A 505 -23.50 38.73 26.11
N LEU A 506 -22.57 38.11 26.83
CA LEU A 506 -22.61 36.77 27.44
C LEU A 506 -23.68 36.61 28.53
N GLY A 507 -24.39 35.48 28.48
CA GLY A 507 -25.20 34.91 29.56
C GLY A 507 -24.38 33.93 30.42
N ARG A 508 -24.62 34.00 31.74
CA ARG A 508 -23.88 33.37 32.84
C ARG A 508 -23.87 31.82 32.81
N HIS A 509 -22.70 31.23 33.01
CA HIS A 509 -22.53 29.82 33.39
C HIS A 509 -22.84 29.61 34.89
N LYS A 510 -23.68 28.61 35.20
CA LYS A 510 -23.79 27.96 36.51
C LYS A 510 -22.80 26.78 36.57
N PRO A 511 -22.15 26.49 37.72
CA PRO A 511 -21.36 25.28 37.91
C PRO A 511 -22.26 24.09 38.30
N LEU A 512 -21.98 22.92 37.72
CA LEU A 512 -22.58 21.62 38.07
C LEU A 512 -21.86 20.99 39.28
N PRO A 513 -22.55 20.22 40.14
CA PRO A 513 -22.00 19.64 41.37
C PRO A 513 -21.25 18.30 41.12
N PRO A 514 -20.41 17.84 42.08
CA PRO A 514 -19.61 16.63 41.93
C PRO A 514 -20.42 15.35 42.18
N LEU A 515 -20.15 14.29 41.40
CA LEU A 515 -20.70 12.95 41.61
C LEU A 515 -20.05 12.27 42.81
N ALA A 516 -20.90 11.71 43.67
CA ALA A 516 -20.57 10.97 44.87
C ALA A 516 -20.06 9.55 44.59
N ALA A 517 -19.19 9.08 45.48
CA ALA A 517 -18.75 7.70 45.60
C ALA A 517 -19.91 6.77 45.97
N ALA A 518 -19.95 5.59 45.37
CA ALA A 518 -20.81 4.49 45.79
C ALA A 518 -19.97 3.53 46.65
N ASP A 519 -20.29 3.49 47.95
CA ASP A 519 -19.82 2.49 48.89
C ASP A 519 -20.45 1.13 48.56
N ALA A 520 -19.63 0.08 48.66
CA ALA A 520 -20.05 -1.31 48.66
C ALA A 520 -20.41 -1.70 50.10
N GLU A 521 -21.68 -2.00 50.36
CA GLU A 521 -22.10 -2.68 51.58
C GLU A 521 -21.91 -4.20 51.43
N VAL A 522 -21.19 -4.74 52.41
CA VAL A 522 -21.12 -6.15 52.77
C VAL A 522 -22.39 -6.50 53.54
N HIS A 523 -23.17 -7.47 53.07
CA HIS A 523 -23.84 -8.47 53.91
C HIS A 523 -24.27 -9.69 53.10
#